data_AF-A0A9N9QVP6-F1
#
_entry.id   AF-A0A9N9QVP6-F1
#
_cell.length_a   1.000
_cell.length_b   1.000
_cell.length_c   1.000
_cell.angle_alpha   90.00
_cell.angle_beta   90.00
_cell.angle_gamma   90.00
#
_symmetry.space_group_name_H-M   'P 1'
#
loop_
_entity.id
_entity.type
_entity.pdbx_description
1 polymer ?
#
loop_
_entity_poly.entity_id
_entity_poly.type
_entity_poly.pdbx_seq_one_letter_code
_entity_poly.pdbx_strand_id
1 'polypeptide(L)'
;MESSVSGPSTSSRATRFMMEGVGARVIRGPDWKWGKQDGGEGHVGTVRNFESPEEVVVVWDNGTAANYRCSGAYDLRILDSAPTGVKHEGSMCDTCHQQPIFGIRWKCAECCNYDLCSVCYHGDKHHLRHRFYRISAPGAQRCLVEPRRKSKKQAVRGIFPGARVVRGVDWQWEDQDGGNGRRGKVNEIQDWSAASPRSAAYVVWDNGTKNLYRVGFEGMADLKVVNDVKGQNVYKEHLPLLGELGPGRTGPHGLQVGDQVNVDLDLEIVQSLQHGHGGWTDGMFECLGSTGTVVCIDEDHDIVVTYSSGNRWTFNPAVLTKVCSGNISASTSTSGAAGGGFAVGDLVQVCADKERVKALQRDHGEWAEAMAPGPYFLPTIVGPESWDPGKTALGTGASPIALIAMLNPCSEGDTLGQIGRVQQIYYDKDLKVEVCNTSWTYNPNAVTKVASSVGSIPGYSSGECLSDLLKKLFESHVTGDANEELVKAAANGDATLCGEILARTDGGHADVNGVFGGHTALQVQSTSRQVTTQ
;
A
#
# COMPACT_ATOMS: atom_id res chain seq x y z
N MET A 1 -17.26 -5.34 66.20
CA MET A 1 -18.20 -6.00 65.28
C MET A 1 -18.40 -5.06 64.11
N GLU A 2 -17.87 -5.49 62.97
CA GLU A 2 -18.10 -5.11 61.56
C GLU A 2 -18.27 -3.65 61.14
N SER A 3 -17.24 -3.18 60.42
CA SER A 3 -17.23 -2.12 59.44
C SER A 3 -17.79 -2.62 58.10
N SER A 4 -18.87 -2.03 57.59
CA SER A 4 -19.38 -2.26 56.22
C SER A 4 -18.87 -1.17 55.27
N VAL A 5 -17.82 -1.51 54.50
CA VAL A 5 -17.37 -0.72 53.34
C VAL A 5 -18.14 -1.21 52.12
N SER A 6 -18.98 -0.36 51.56
CA SER A 6 -19.63 -0.59 50.26
C SER A 6 -18.58 -0.50 49.15
N GLY A 7 -18.35 -1.60 48.43
CA GLY A 7 -17.44 -1.66 47.28
C GLY A 7 -17.95 -0.85 46.08
N PRO A 8 -17.05 -0.33 45.22
CA PRO A 8 -17.44 0.40 44.03
C PRO A 8 -18.07 -0.53 42.99
N SER A 9 -19.21 -0.12 42.44
CA SER A 9 -19.92 -0.83 41.39
C SER A 9 -19.11 -0.86 40.08
N THR A 10 -18.95 -2.07 39.54
CA THR A 10 -18.27 -2.39 38.27
C THR A 10 -18.96 -1.80 37.04
N SER A 11 -20.17 -1.27 37.19
CA SER A 11 -20.96 -0.66 36.12
C SER A 11 -20.46 0.73 35.66
N SER A 12 -19.66 1.44 36.47
CA SER A 12 -19.24 2.83 36.16
C SER A 12 -18.08 2.93 35.15
N ARG A 13 -17.33 1.83 34.98
CA ARG A 13 -16.13 1.81 34.13
C ARG A 13 -16.47 1.55 32.67
N ALA A 14 -17.48 0.73 32.39
CA ALA A 14 -17.97 0.45 31.03
C ALA A 14 -18.64 1.67 30.38
N THR A 15 -19.39 2.47 31.15
CA THR A 15 -20.07 3.69 30.64
C THR A 15 -19.09 4.83 30.33
N ARG A 16 -17.92 4.87 30.99
CA ARG A 16 -16.89 5.90 30.74
C ARG A 16 -16.20 5.74 29.38
N PHE A 17 -16.03 4.52 28.90
CA PHE A 17 -15.43 4.25 27.58
C PHE A 17 -16.41 4.54 26.42
N MET A 18 -17.73 4.50 26.66
CA MET A 18 -18.74 4.79 25.62
C MET A 18 -18.79 6.27 25.19
N MET A 19 -18.12 7.18 25.91
CA MET A 19 -18.03 8.61 25.57
C MET A 19 -16.78 8.98 24.75
N GLU A 20 -15.89 8.04 24.46
CA GLU A 20 -14.65 8.28 23.71
C GLU A 20 -14.94 8.55 22.23
N GLY A 21 -15.31 9.79 21.90
CA GLY A 21 -15.55 10.21 20.51
C GLY A 21 -16.68 11.21 20.34
N VAL A 22 -17.49 11.47 21.37
CA VAL A 22 -18.54 12.49 21.30
C VAL A 22 -17.92 13.85 20.99
N GLY A 23 -18.47 14.51 19.98
CA GLY A 23 -17.95 15.76 19.44
C GLY A 23 -16.98 15.63 18.28
N ALA A 24 -16.51 14.41 17.95
CA ALA A 24 -15.64 14.21 16.82
C ALA A 24 -16.29 14.70 15.53
N ARG A 25 -15.50 15.37 14.70
CA ARG A 25 -15.92 15.83 13.36
C ARG A 25 -15.63 14.71 12.39
N VAL A 26 -16.60 14.34 11.57
CA VAL A 26 -16.55 13.14 10.71
C VAL A 26 -16.95 13.44 9.28
N ILE A 27 -16.51 12.58 8.37
CA ILE A 27 -16.96 12.51 6.97
C ILE A 27 -17.35 11.06 6.65
N ARG A 28 -18.04 10.83 5.52
CA ARG A 28 -18.38 9.47 5.10
C ARG A 28 -17.15 8.56 4.96
N GLY A 29 -17.31 7.31 5.39
CA GLY A 29 -16.33 6.24 5.38
C GLY A 29 -16.40 5.32 4.16
N PRO A 30 -15.64 4.22 4.15
CA PRO A 30 -15.55 3.29 3.03
C PRO A 30 -16.85 2.52 2.77
N ASP A 31 -17.59 2.13 3.81
CA ASP A 31 -18.78 1.28 3.68
C ASP A 31 -20.09 2.06 3.52
N TRP A 32 -19.97 3.37 3.26
CA TRP A 32 -21.09 4.29 3.11
C TRP A 32 -22.03 3.85 1.99
N LYS A 33 -23.29 3.63 2.34
CA LYS A 33 -24.37 3.28 1.39
C LYS A 33 -25.58 4.21 1.47
N TRP A 34 -25.46 5.34 2.15
CA TRP A 34 -26.58 6.20 2.54
C TRP A 34 -26.79 7.41 1.61
N GLY A 35 -26.43 7.24 0.33
CA GLY A 35 -26.63 8.27 -0.71
C GLY A 35 -25.96 9.61 -0.35
N LYS A 36 -26.77 10.68 -0.29
CA LYS A 36 -26.35 12.06 0.03
C LYS A 36 -26.92 12.56 1.36
N GLN A 37 -27.19 11.68 2.33
CA GLN A 37 -27.66 12.12 3.66
C GLN A 37 -26.68 13.12 4.33
N ASP A 38 -25.39 12.93 4.14
CA ASP A 38 -24.33 13.84 4.58
C ASP A 38 -24.22 15.15 3.76
N GLY A 39 -24.90 15.26 2.61
CA GLY A 39 -24.77 16.37 1.67
C GLY A 39 -23.85 16.06 0.47
N GLY A 40 -23.21 14.89 0.45
CA GLY A 40 -22.25 14.49 -0.59
C GLY A 40 -20.83 14.33 -0.05
N GLU A 41 -19.95 13.79 -0.88
CA GLU A 41 -18.58 13.47 -0.47
C GLU A 41 -17.81 14.69 0.08
N GLY A 42 -17.12 14.50 1.20
CA GLY A 42 -16.38 15.54 1.91
C GLY A 42 -17.21 16.44 2.84
N HIS A 43 -18.54 16.28 2.90
CA HIS A 43 -19.35 17.03 3.86
C HIS A 43 -19.12 16.53 5.28
N VAL A 44 -19.10 17.47 6.23
CA VAL A 44 -18.75 17.23 7.63
C VAL A 44 -19.98 17.09 8.51
N GLY A 45 -19.89 16.23 9.51
CA GLY A 45 -20.86 16.12 10.60
C GLY A 45 -20.19 16.03 11.96
N THR A 46 -21.01 16.12 13.01
CA THR A 46 -20.63 15.97 14.41
C THR A 46 -21.16 14.65 14.95
N VAL A 47 -20.30 13.85 15.59
CA VAL A 47 -20.73 12.72 16.42
C VAL A 47 -21.45 13.25 17.65
N ARG A 48 -22.76 12.98 17.74
CA ARG A 48 -23.62 13.44 18.83
C ARG A 48 -23.55 12.54 20.05
N ASN A 49 -23.75 11.25 19.84
CA ASN A 49 -23.75 10.22 20.86
C ASN A 49 -23.58 8.83 20.21
N PHE A 50 -23.28 7.82 21.02
CA PHE A 50 -23.29 6.42 20.63
C PHE A 50 -24.54 5.77 21.23
N GLU A 51 -25.35 5.10 20.39
CA GLU A 51 -26.47 4.28 20.87
C GLU A 51 -25.96 2.93 21.38
N SER A 52 -24.89 2.41 20.77
CA SER A 52 -24.19 1.20 21.17
C SER A 52 -22.72 1.25 20.71
N PRO A 53 -21.87 0.27 21.08
CA PRO A 53 -20.52 0.15 20.52
C PRO A 53 -20.47 -0.05 18.99
N GLU A 54 -21.60 -0.39 18.36
CA GLU A 54 -21.69 -0.69 16.92
C GLU A 54 -22.44 0.40 16.13
N GLU A 55 -23.10 1.32 16.84
CA GLU A 55 -24.02 2.29 16.27
C GLU A 55 -23.83 3.70 16.86
N VAL A 56 -23.65 4.67 15.99
CA VAL A 56 -23.36 6.07 16.34
C VAL A 56 -24.33 7.04 15.66
N VAL A 57 -24.73 8.08 16.39
CA VAL A 57 -25.57 9.16 15.86
C VAL A 57 -24.71 10.33 15.43
N VAL A 58 -24.91 10.78 14.19
CA VAL A 58 -24.24 11.95 13.63
C VAL A 58 -25.27 13.01 13.26
N VAL A 59 -25.00 14.25 13.63
CA VAL A 59 -25.68 15.43 13.09
C VAL A 59 -24.77 16.04 12.03
N TRP A 60 -25.15 15.90 10.76
CA TRP A 60 -24.45 16.53 9.64
C TRP A 60 -24.62 18.04 9.68
N ASP A 61 -23.63 18.77 9.17
CA ASP A 61 -23.67 20.24 9.15
C ASP A 61 -24.88 20.77 8.37
N ASN A 62 -25.42 20.00 7.42
CA ASN A 62 -26.66 20.30 6.69
C ASN A 62 -27.95 20.16 7.54
N GLY A 63 -27.83 19.72 8.80
CA GLY A 63 -28.90 19.52 9.76
C GLY A 63 -29.54 18.14 9.75
N THR A 64 -29.11 17.23 8.87
CA THR A 64 -29.60 15.84 8.86
C THR A 64 -29.00 15.09 10.06
N ALA A 65 -29.85 14.52 10.90
CA ALA A 65 -29.45 13.62 11.98
C ALA A 65 -29.80 12.18 11.63
N ALA A 66 -28.86 11.26 11.79
CA ALA A 66 -29.06 9.84 11.50
C ALA A 66 -28.05 8.96 12.24
N ASN A 67 -28.37 7.67 12.32
CA ASN A 67 -27.56 6.60 12.88
C ASN A 67 -26.70 5.92 11.80
N TYR A 68 -25.49 5.51 12.17
CA TYR A 68 -24.49 4.92 11.28
C TYR A 68 -23.73 3.78 11.95
N ARG A 69 -23.17 2.87 11.14
CA ARG A 69 -22.39 1.73 11.62
C ARG A 69 -20.95 2.15 11.93
N CYS A 70 -20.45 1.72 13.08
CA CYS A 70 -19.06 1.91 13.51
C CYS A 70 -18.38 0.61 13.97
N SER A 71 -18.99 -0.54 13.69
CA SER A 71 -18.40 -1.88 13.92
C SER A 71 -18.78 -2.82 12.78
N GLY A 72 -17.84 -3.68 12.38
CA GLY A 72 -17.96 -4.58 11.23
C GLY A 72 -17.93 -3.85 9.89
N ALA A 73 -18.87 -2.94 9.67
CA ALA A 73 -18.86 -1.97 8.59
C ALA A 73 -18.67 -0.56 9.15
N TYR A 74 -17.90 0.26 8.44
CA TYR A 74 -17.48 1.59 8.88
C TYR A 74 -18.01 2.65 7.93
N ASP A 75 -19.15 3.24 8.31
CA ASP A 75 -19.80 4.28 7.52
C ASP A 75 -19.11 5.65 7.63
N LEU A 76 -18.13 5.81 8.54
CA LEU A 76 -17.57 7.12 8.92
C LEU A 76 -16.04 7.08 9.08
N ARG A 77 -15.40 8.20 8.74
CA ARG A 77 -13.99 8.51 9.03
C ARG A 77 -13.91 9.70 9.97
N ILE A 78 -12.98 9.68 10.92
CA ILE A 78 -12.72 10.79 11.83
C ILE A 78 -11.89 11.84 11.10
N LEU A 79 -12.49 13.00 10.84
CA LEU A 79 -11.83 14.17 10.25
C LEU A 79 -11.00 14.92 11.30
N ASP A 80 -11.58 15.20 12.46
CA ASP A 80 -10.92 15.87 13.57
C ASP A 80 -11.51 15.42 14.90
N SER A 81 -10.67 14.85 15.76
CA SER A 81 -11.05 14.44 17.12
C SER A 81 -10.68 15.48 18.17
N ALA A 82 -10.01 16.60 17.84
CA ALA A 82 -9.69 17.61 18.84
C ALA A 82 -10.92 18.17 19.61
N PRO A 83 -12.10 18.33 19.00
CA PRO A 83 -13.29 18.76 19.75
C PRO A 83 -13.72 17.81 20.88
N THR A 84 -13.31 16.54 20.85
CA THR A 84 -13.57 15.60 21.95
C THR A 84 -12.69 15.86 23.18
N GLY A 85 -11.64 16.69 23.02
CA GLY A 85 -10.63 16.96 24.03
C GLY A 85 -9.54 15.88 24.16
N VAL A 86 -9.55 14.85 23.32
CA VAL A 86 -8.45 13.86 23.26
C VAL A 86 -7.14 14.55 22.90
N LYS A 87 -6.07 14.23 23.62
CA LYS A 87 -4.76 14.87 23.47
C LYS A 87 -3.60 13.96 23.85
N HIS A 88 -2.46 14.17 23.23
CA HIS A 88 -1.23 13.42 23.48
C HIS A 88 -0.28 14.20 24.38
N GLU A 89 -0.33 13.94 25.69
CA GLU A 89 0.57 14.57 26.66
C GLU A 89 2.04 14.32 26.30
N GLY A 90 2.89 15.33 26.52
CA GLY A 90 4.31 15.27 26.19
C GLY A 90 4.64 15.31 24.68
N SER A 91 3.66 15.55 23.81
CA SER A 91 3.90 15.77 22.36
C SER A 91 3.73 17.24 21.97
N MET A 92 4.45 17.67 20.94
CA MET A 92 4.35 19.00 20.37
C MET A 92 4.31 18.89 18.85
N CYS A 93 3.47 19.68 18.18
CA CYS A 93 3.54 19.81 16.73
C CYS A 93 4.76 20.65 16.36
N ASP A 94 5.73 20.09 15.63
CA ASP A 94 6.99 20.77 15.30
C ASP A 94 6.83 21.92 14.30
N THR A 95 5.64 22.09 13.70
CA THR A 95 5.38 23.19 12.78
C THR A 95 4.62 24.36 13.41
N CYS A 96 3.55 24.09 14.17
CA CYS A 96 2.73 25.15 14.77
C CYS A 96 2.92 25.31 16.28
N HIS A 97 3.79 24.50 16.89
CA HIS A 97 4.08 24.49 18.32
C HIS A 97 2.86 24.23 19.22
N GLN A 98 1.79 23.65 18.68
CA GLN A 98 0.67 23.19 19.51
C GLN A 98 1.18 22.12 20.49
N GLN A 99 0.99 22.38 21.79
CA GLN A 99 1.41 21.49 22.87
C GLN A 99 0.36 21.51 24.00
N PRO A 100 -0.20 20.35 24.38
CA PRO A 100 -0.06 19.05 23.73
C PRO A 100 -0.76 19.01 22.36
N ILE A 101 -0.45 18.02 21.51
CA ILE A 101 -1.20 17.80 20.27
C ILE A 101 -2.62 17.31 20.63
N PHE A 102 -3.64 18.06 20.23
CA PHE A 102 -5.05 17.68 20.35
C PHE A 102 -5.55 16.96 19.10
N GLY A 103 -6.36 15.92 19.31
CA GLY A 103 -6.86 15.05 18.26
C GLY A 103 -5.82 14.02 17.81
N ILE A 104 -5.83 13.68 16.51
CA ILE A 104 -4.93 12.70 15.91
C ILE A 104 -3.49 13.25 15.89
N ARG A 105 -2.54 12.47 16.41
CA ARG A 105 -1.10 12.73 16.30
C ARG A 105 -0.52 12.04 15.06
N TRP A 106 0.26 12.79 14.29
CA TRP A 106 0.93 12.32 13.08
C TRP A 106 2.44 12.35 13.29
N LYS A 107 3.02 11.20 13.62
CA LYS A 107 4.46 11.07 13.87
C LYS A 107 5.19 10.71 12.57
N CYS A 108 6.19 11.47 12.16
CA CYS A 108 7.00 11.11 10.99
C CYS A 108 7.72 9.78 11.25
N ALA A 109 7.65 8.85 10.29
CA ALA A 109 8.31 7.55 10.40
C ALA A 109 9.80 7.61 10.03
N GLU A 110 10.21 8.66 9.32
CA GLU A 110 11.57 8.81 8.76
C GLU A 110 12.44 9.79 9.56
N CYS A 111 11.82 10.70 10.31
CA CYS A 111 12.53 11.67 11.13
C CYS A 111 12.47 11.30 12.61
N CYS A 112 13.62 11.39 13.28
CA CYS A 112 13.68 11.25 14.73
C CYS A 112 12.87 12.37 15.39
N ASN A 113 11.99 11.98 16.32
CA ASN A 113 11.19 12.89 17.15
C ASN A 113 10.47 14.04 16.40
N TYR A 114 9.89 13.75 15.23
CA TYR A 114 9.09 14.74 14.49
C TYR A 114 7.61 14.38 14.47
N ASP A 115 6.75 15.33 14.86
CA ASP A 115 5.32 15.17 15.08
C ASP A 115 4.52 16.36 14.51
N LEU A 116 3.36 16.07 13.93
CA LEU A 116 2.41 17.04 13.42
C LEU A 116 1.02 16.84 14.04
N CYS A 117 0.31 17.94 14.25
CA CYS A 117 -1.15 17.91 14.46
C CYS A 117 -1.89 17.74 13.12
N SER A 118 -3.18 17.39 13.15
CA SER A 118 -3.99 17.20 11.94
C SER A 118 -4.03 18.42 11.01
N VAL A 119 -4.08 19.62 11.56
CA VAL A 119 -4.08 20.86 10.76
C VAL A 119 -2.79 20.98 9.94
N CYS A 120 -1.62 20.75 10.56
CA CYS A 120 -0.35 20.80 9.86
C CYS A 120 -0.15 19.61 8.91
N TYR A 121 -0.60 18.41 9.30
CA TYR A 121 -0.50 17.22 8.46
C TYR A 121 -1.28 17.36 7.16
N HIS A 122 -2.54 17.82 7.23
CA HIS A 122 -3.38 18.05 6.05
C HIS A 122 -3.03 19.35 5.31
N GLY A 123 -2.43 20.31 6.01
CA GLY A 123 -1.88 21.56 5.47
C GLY A 123 -0.49 21.45 4.83
N ASP A 124 -0.07 20.24 4.44
CA ASP A 124 1.18 19.96 3.71
C ASP A 124 2.45 20.46 4.39
N LYS A 125 2.46 20.49 5.72
CA LYS A 125 3.67 20.78 6.48
C LYS A 125 4.56 19.54 6.54
N HIS A 126 5.87 19.76 6.65
CA HIS A 126 6.91 18.73 6.53
C HIS A 126 6.97 18.06 5.13
N HIS A 127 8.00 17.25 4.89
CA HIS A 127 8.20 16.54 3.63
C HIS A 127 7.00 15.65 3.28
N LEU A 128 6.45 15.84 2.08
CA LEU A 128 5.31 15.05 1.59
C LEU A 128 5.70 13.64 1.13
N ARG A 129 6.99 13.41 0.90
CA ARG A 129 7.53 12.07 0.60
C ARG A 129 7.67 11.19 1.85
N HIS A 130 7.74 11.81 3.03
CA HIS A 130 7.88 11.04 4.27
C HIS A 130 6.56 10.38 4.64
N ARG A 131 6.63 9.11 5.03
CA ARG A 131 5.54 8.37 5.66
C ARG A 131 5.35 8.81 7.10
N PHE A 132 4.14 8.62 7.60
CA PHE A 132 3.76 8.99 8.96
C PHE A 132 3.10 7.81 9.66
N TYR A 133 3.33 7.68 10.95
CA TYR A 133 2.47 6.93 11.84
C TYR A 133 1.31 7.81 12.28
N ARG A 134 0.09 7.35 12.01
CA ARG A 134 -1.14 7.87 12.59
C ARG A 134 -1.33 7.25 13.98
N ILE A 135 -1.53 8.09 14.98
CA ILE A 135 -1.82 7.69 16.36
C ILE A 135 -3.11 8.42 16.76
N SER A 136 -4.25 7.72 16.70
CA SER A 136 -5.57 8.36 16.76
C SER A 136 -5.97 8.84 18.16
N ALA A 137 -5.42 8.21 19.20
CA ALA A 137 -5.66 8.51 20.62
C ALA A 137 -4.46 8.08 21.47
N PRO A 138 -4.31 8.58 22.71
CA PRO A 138 -3.32 8.07 23.65
C PRO A 138 -3.45 6.57 23.85
N GLY A 139 -2.32 5.85 23.81
CA GLY A 139 -2.30 4.38 23.91
C GLY A 139 -2.76 3.64 22.65
N ALA A 140 -3.26 4.33 21.61
CA ALA A 140 -3.61 3.69 20.35
C ALA A 140 -2.37 3.18 19.60
N GLN A 141 -2.54 2.08 18.88
CA GLN A 141 -1.49 1.51 18.02
C GLN A 141 -1.10 2.50 16.92
N ARG A 142 0.20 2.52 16.60
CA ARG A 142 0.73 3.29 15.47
C ARG A 142 0.34 2.63 14.16
N CYS A 143 -0.34 3.35 13.29
CA CYS A 143 -0.71 2.89 11.95
C CYS A 143 0.13 3.63 10.91
N LEU A 144 1.01 2.93 10.19
CA LEU A 144 1.81 3.55 9.13
C LEU A 144 0.90 3.92 7.95
N VAL A 145 0.98 5.18 7.50
CA VAL A 145 0.21 5.68 6.34
C VAL A 145 1.13 6.05 5.19
N GLU A 146 0.60 5.91 3.98
CA GLU A 146 1.30 6.19 2.72
C GLU A 146 1.81 7.64 2.61
N PRO A 147 2.86 7.89 1.80
CA PRO A 147 3.36 9.23 1.54
C PRO A 147 2.30 10.17 0.98
N ARG A 148 2.15 11.32 1.61
CA ARG A 148 1.20 12.39 1.22
C ARG A 148 1.35 12.84 -0.24
N ARG A 149 2.57 12.84 -0.80
CA ARG A 149 2.85 13.25 -2.19
C ARG A 149 2.06 12.46 -3.24
N LYS A 150 1.78 11.17 -2.98
CA LYS A 150 1.08 10.27 -3.91
C LYS A 150 -0.41 10.10 -3.55
N SER A 151 -0.83 10.60 -2.40
CA SER A 151 -2.19 10.44 -1.89
C SER A 151 -3.14 11.52 -2.41
N LYS A 152 -4.35 11.11 -2.78
CA LYS A 152 -5.39 12.04 -3.24
C LYS A 152 -5.93 12.87 -2.08
N LYS A 153 -6.10 14.17 -2.35
CA LYS A 153 -6.73 15.10 -1.42
C LYS A 153 -8.22 15.25 -1.72
N GLN A 154 -9.00 15.33 -0.65
CA GLN A 154 -10.42 15.66 -0.70
C GLN A 154 -10.66 17.00 -0.01
N ALA A 155 -11.44 17.87 -0.65
CA ALA A 155 -11.93 19.09 -0.03
C ALA A 155 -13.05 18.74 0.95
N VAL A 156 -12.96 19.21 2.20
CA VAL A 156 -14.10 19.11 3.12
C VAL A 156 -15.04 20.30 2.97
N ARG A 157 -16.32 20.12 3.31
CA ARG A 157 -17.38 21.14 3.15
C ARG A 157 -18.32 21.15 4.35
N GLY A 158 -18.82 22.31 4.74
CA GLY A 158 -19.72 22.44 5.88
C GLY A 158 -19.64 23.80 6.57
N ILE A 159 -19.68 23.80 7.89
CA ILE A 159 -19.59 24.96 8.76
C ILE A 159 -18.12 25.36 8.89
N PHE A 160 -17.66 26.22 7.98
CA PHE A 160 -16.32 26.83 7.97
C PHE A 160 -16.44 28.35 7.74
N PRO A 161 -15.36 29.15 7.89
CA PRO A 161 -15.41 30.60 7.66
C PRO A 161 -15.99 30.94 6.29
N GLY A 162 -17.04 31.76 6.30
CA GLY A 162 -17.82 32.11 5.11
C GLY A 162 -19.15 31.37 4.96
N ALA A 163 -19.38 30.27 5.69
CA ALA A 163 -20.62 29.51 5.62
C ALA A 163 -21.81 30.37 6.03
N ARG A 164 -22.96 30.17 5.38
CA ARG A 164 -24.24 30.74 5.81
C ARG A 164 -24.96 29.72 6.66
N VAL A 165 -25.40 30.13 7.84
CA VAL A 165 -25.97 29.24 8.86
C VAL A 165 -27.29 29.78 9.39
N VAL A 166 -28.09 28.88 9.94
CA VAL A 166 -29.26 29.14 10.79
C VAL A 166 -29.06 28.37 12.11
N ARG A 167 -29.92 28.61 13.11
CA ARG A 167 -29.91 27.79 14.33
C ARG A 167 -30.08 26.30 14.01
N GLY A 168 -29.31 25.48 14.72
CA GLY A 168 -29.27 24.02 14.62
C GLY A 168 -30.20 23.34 15.63
N VAL A 169 -30.04 22.02 15.77
CA VAL A 169 -30.93 21.18 16.59
C VAL A 169 -30.72 21.39 18.09
N ASP A 170 -29.51 21.77 18.51
CA ASP A 170 -29.16 21.97 19.93
C ASP A 170 -29.22 23.44 20.39
N TRP A 171 -29.85 24.29 19.58
CA TRP A 171 -29.94 25.70 19.87
C TRP A 171 -30.67 25.97 21.20
N GLN A 172 -29.99 26.67 22.10
CA GLN A 172 -30.48 27.06 23.42
C GLN A 172 -30.20 28.53 23.73
N TRP A 173 -30.03 29.35 22.69
CA TRP A 173 -29.49 30.72 22.80
C TRP A 173 -30.56 31.79 22.55
N GLU A 174 -31.81 31.51 22.93
CA GLU A 174 -32.95 32.40 22.73
C GLU A 174 -33.06 32.91 21.29
N ASP A 175 -33.47 34.15 21.07
CA ASP A 175 -33.51 34.78 19.73
C ASP A 175 -32.29 35.66 19.47
N GLN A 176 -31.09 35.23 19.90
CA GLN A 176 -29.85 35.94 19.57
C GLN A 176 -29.65 36.06 18.06
N ASP A 177 -30.08 35.07 17.27
CA ASP A 177 -30.09 35.09 15.80
C ASP A 177 -31.21 35.98 15.20
N GLY A 178 -32.09 36.52 16.03
CA GLY A 178 -33.26 37.31 15.64
C GLY A 178 -34.51 36.48 15.33
N GLY A 179 -34.53 35.20 15.75
CA GLY A 179 -35.66 34.30 15.58
C GLY A 179 -35.35 33.12 14.65
N ASN A 180 -36.13 32.04 14.79
CA ASN A 180 -35.90 30.81 14.05
C ASN A 180 -35.90 31.03 12.51
N GLY A 181 -34.91 30.46 11.83
CA GLY A 181 -34.73 30.57 10.38
C GLY A 181 -33.99 31.83 9.92
N ARG A 182 -33.65 32.76 10.82
CA ARG A 182 -32.77 33.89 10.50
C ARG A 182 -31.35 33.40 10.26
N ARG A 183 -30.65 34.11 9.38
CA ARG A 183 -29.36 33.67 8.84
C ARG A 183 -28.22 34.46 9.46
N GLY A 184 -27.09 33.78 9.57
CA GLY A 184 -25.81 34.38 9.94
C GLY A 184 -24.70 33.90 9.03
N LYS A 185 -23.55 34.55 9.14
CA LYS A 185 -22.31 34.16 8.48
C LYS A 185 -21.32 33.70 9.53
N VAL A 186 -20.75 32.52 9.33
CA VAL A 186 -19.62 32.04 10.13
C VAL A 186 -18.41 32.90 9.79
N ASN A 187 -17.85 33.58 10.78
CA ASN A 187 -16.65 34.39 10.61
C ASN A 187 -15.38 33.58 10.85
N GLU A 188 -15.38 32.74 11.89
CA GLU A 188 -14.21 31.98 12.32
C GLU A 188 -14.62 30.69 13.05
N ILE A 189 -13.77 29.66 12.98
CA ILE A 189 -13.84 28.48 13.84
C ILE A 189 -12.90 28.69 15.01
N GLN A 190 -13.42 28.57 16.22
CA GLN A 190 -12.71 28.84 17.46
C GLN A 190 -12.84 27.65 18.42
N ASP A 191 -12.09 27.74 19.51
CA ASP A 191 -12.14 26.78 20.60
C ASP A 191 -13.28 27.16 21.54
N TRP A 192 -14.20 26.24 21.84
CA TRP A 192 -15.20 26.50 22.90
C TRP A 192 -14.53 26.63 24.26
N SER A 193 -13.51 25.81 24.49
CA SER A 193 -12.63 25.86 25.65
C SER A 193 -11.22 25.41 25.27
N ALA A 194 -10.22 25.76 26.08
CA ALA A 194 -8.85 25.31 25.87
C ALA A 194 -8.69 23.77 25.89
N ALA A 195 -9.66 23.06 26.50
CA ALA A 195 -9.68 21.59 26.54
C ALA A 195 -10.41 20.98 25.33
N SER A 196 -11.11 21.76 24.51
CA SER A 196 -11.83 21.30 23.33
C SER A 196 -11.59 22.26 22.17
N PRO A 197 -10.46 22.15 21.45
CA PRO A 197 -10.16 23.04 20.35
C PRO A 197 -11.06 22.81 19.12
N ARG A 198 -11.25 23.85 18.32
CA ARG A 198 -11.99 23.84 17.04
C ARG A 198 -13.40 23.28 17.14
N SER A 199 -14.05 23.53 18.27
CA SER A 199 -15.34 22.97 18.66
C SER A 199 -16.47 23.99 18.66
N ALA A 200 -16.20 25.21 18.19
CA ALA A 200 -17.13 26.32 18.15
C ALA A 200 -16.98 27.17 16.87
N ALA A 201 -18.03 27.90 16.53
CA ALA A 201 -18.04 28.83 15.40
C ALA A 201 -18.53 30.21 15.85
N TYR A 202 -17.75 31.25 15.57
CA TYR A 202 -18.14 32.64 15.80
C TYR A 202 -19.00 33.12 14.63
N VAL A 203 -20.25 33.48 14.89
CA VAL A 203 -21.23 33.85 13.87
C VAL A 203 -21.59 35.32 14.01
N VAL A 204 -21.64 36.00 12.86
CA VAL A 204 -22.24 37.33 12.72
C VAL A 204 -23.59 37.17 12.04
N TRP A 205 -24.67 37.44 12.77
CA TRP A 205 -26.04 37.33 12.28
C TRP A 205 -26.41 38.53 11.42
N ASP A 206 -27.36 38.34 10.50
CA ASP A 206 -27.78 39.40 9.57
C ASP A 206 -28.46 40.59 10.29
N ASN A 207 -28.98 40.38 11.49
CA ASN A 207 -29.51 41.44 12.35
C ASN A 207 -28.41 42.23 13.09
N GLY A 208 -27.13 41.87 12.90
CA GLY A 208 -25.97 42.53 13.48
C GLY A 208 -25.49 41.95 14.82
N THR A 209 -26.25 41.03 15.44
CA THR A 209 -25.78 40.33 16.65
C THR A 209 -24.65 39.37 16.32
N LYS A 210 -23.87 39.02 17.33
CA LYS A 210 -22.68 38.18 17.16
C LYS A 210 -22.51 37.34 18.41
N ASN A 211 -22.19 36.06 18.25
CA ASN A 211 -21.81 35.22 19.37
C ASN A 211 -21.04 33.98 18.91
N LEU A 212 -20.53 33.22 19.88
CA LEU A 212 -19.89 31.94 19.70
C LEU A 212 -20.89 30.81 19.96
N TYR A 213 -20.94 29.82 19.07
CA TYR A 213 -21.90 28.70 19.13
C TYR A 213 -21.19 27.36 18.99
N ARG A 214 -21.74 26.30 19.60
CA ARG A 214 -21.12 24.97 19.61
C ARG A 214 -21.24 24.28 18.25
N VAL A 215 -20.12 23.76 17.78
CA VAL A 215 -20.01 22.93 16.57
C VAL A 215 -19.05 21.80 16.88
N GLY A 216 -19.55 20.78 17.59
CA GLY A 216 -18.78 19.64 18.05
C GLY A 216 -18.49 19.62 19.55
N PHE A 217 -18.49 20.76 20.25
CA PHE A 217 -18.33 20.75 21.72
C PHE A 217 -19.43 19.90 22.37
N GLU A 218 -19.03 18.87 23.13
CA GLU A 218 -19.94 17.89 23.76
C GLU A 218 -20.92 17.21 22.78
N GLY A 219 -20.57 17.12 21.49
CA GLY A 219 -21.46 16.54 20.47
C GLY A 219 -22.59 17.46 20.02
N MET A 220 -22.56 18.73 20.43
CA MET A 220 -23.62 19.69 20.15
C MET A 220 -23.48 20.33 18.76
N ALA A 221 -24.62 20.52 18.11
CA ALA A 221 -24.78 21.15 16.80
C ALA A 221 -25.76 22.33 16.92
N ASP A 222 -25.26 23.46 17.45
CA ASP A 222 -26.05 24.69 17.61
C ASP A 222 -26.32 25.38 16.29
N LEU A 223 -25.63 25.00 15.21
CA LEU A 223 -25.72 25.60 13.89
C LEU A 223 -26.05 24.56 12.82
N LYS A 224 -26.82 24.99 11.82
CA LYS A 224 -27.11 24.26 10.59
C LYS A 224 -26.72 25.11 9.39
N VAL A 225 -26.00 24.52 8.44
CA VAL A 225 -25.58 25.20 7.23
C VAL A 225 -26.72 25.27 6.20
N VAL A 226 -26.90 26.44 5.60
CA VAL A 226 -27.80 26.68 4.46
C VAL A 226 -27.02 26.92 3.16
N ASN A 227 -25.81 27.50 3.26
CA ASN A 227 -24.86 27.53 2.16
C ASN A 227 -23.50 27.14 2.73
N ASP A 228 -23.08 25.91 2.43
CA ASP A 228 -21.80 25.39 2.85
C ASP A 228 -20.65 26.05 2.09
N VAL A 229 -19.49 26.07 2.73
CA VAL A 229 -18.25 26.49 2.10
C VAL A 229 -17.21 25.39 2.18
N LYS A 230 -16.26 25.46 1.26
CA LYS A 230 -15.09 24.59 1.26
C LYS A 230 -14.20 24.96 2.46
N GLY A 231 -13.89 23.96 3.28
CA GLY A 231 -12.86 24.02 4.31
C GLY A 231 -11.48 23.60 3.79
N GLN A 232 -10.67 23.04 4.66
CA GLN A 232 -9.35 22.52 4.30
C GLN A 232 -9.43 21.30 3.36
N ASN A 233 -8.33 21.00 2.67
CA ASN A 233 -8.20 19.72 1.97
C ASN A 233 -7.57 18.69 2.90
N VAL A 234 -8.02 17.44 2.84
CA VAL A 234 -7.56 16.36 3.71
C VAL A 234 -7.15 15.13 2.92
N TYR A 235 -6.29 14.31 3.52
CA TYR A 235 -5.90 13.01 2.98
C TYR A 235 -6.92 11.98 3.46
N LYS A 236 -8.05 11.84 2.76
CA LYS A 236 -9.21 11.04 3.17
C LYS A 236 -8.83 9.62 3.62
N GLU A 237 -8.03 8.93 2.81
CA GLU A 237 -7.65 7.54 3.08
C GLU A 237 -6.70 7.40 4.28
N HIS A 238 -6.07 8.48 4.72
CA HIS A 238 -5.21 8.47 5.90
C HIS A 238 -6.01 8.67 7.20
N LEU A 239 -7.27 9.11 7.12
CA LEU A 239 -8.12 9.31 8.30
C LEU A 239 -8.54 7.96 8.93
N PRO A 240 -8.58 7.84 10.26
CA PRO A 240 -9.02 6.61 10.92
C PRO A 240 -10.52 6.39 10.76
N LEU A 241 -10.94 5.13 10.79
CA LEU A 241 -12.35 4.78 10.79
C LEU A 241 -12.93 5.02 12.19
N LEU A 242 -14.14 5.58 12.26
CA LEU A 242 -14.82 5.73 13.54
C LEU A 242 -15.25 4.35 14.06
N GLY A 243 -14.85 4.01 15.30
CA GLY A 243 -15.13 2.72 15.93
C GLY A 243 -14.08 1.61 15.71
N GLU A 244 -13.01 1.90 14.95
CA GLU A 244 -11.87 0.97 14.77
C GLU A 244 -11.16 0.63 16.11
N LEU A 245 -11.29 1.51 17.10
CA LEU A 245 -10.69 1.43 18.44
C LEU A 245 -11.70 1.07 19.55
N GLY A 246 -12.91 0.62 19.19
CA GLY A 246 -14.00 0.40 20.15
C GLY A 246 -13.67 -0.61 21.28
N PRO A 247 -14.41 -0.54 22.41
CA PRO A 247 -14.08 -1.23 23.68
C PRO A 247 -14.19 -2.77 23.67
N GLY A 248 -14.29 -3.40 22.49
CA GLY A 248 -14.29 -4.84 22.30
C GLY A 248 -13.00 -5.42 21.71
N ARG A 249 -11.99 -4.58 21.43
CA ARG A 249 -10.68 -5.03 20.92
C ARG A 249 -9.64 -5.20 22.03
N THR A 250 -10.07 -5.75 23.17
CA THR A 250 -9.25 -5.98 24.37
C THR A 250 -8.51 -7.32 24.31
N GLY A 251 -7.69 -7.53 23.28
CA GLY A 251 -6.49 -8.30 23.55
C GLY A 251 -5.34 -7.36 23.85
N PRO A 252 -4.27 -7.85 24.49
CA PRO A 252 -3.09 -7.06 24.78
C PRO A 252 -2.61 -6.36 23.50
N HIS A 253 -2.44 -5.04 23.54
CA HIS A 253 -2.04 -4.23 22.38
C HIS A 253 -2.99 -4.25 21.16
N GLY A 254 -4.27 -4.61 21.34
CA GLY A 254 -5.28 -4.59 20.25
C GLY A 254 -5.22 -5.79 19.30
N LEU A 255 -4.51 -6.85 19.71
CA LEU A 255 -4.38 -8.12 19.01
C LEU A 255 -5.42 -9.12 19.48
N GLN A 256 -6.05 -9.88 18.58
CA GLN A 256 -6.97 -10.96 18.90
C GLN A 256 -6.63 -12.22 18.11
N VAL A 257 -7.13 -13.37 18.56
CA VAL A 257 -7.00 -14.62 17.81
C VAL A 257 -7.56 -14.44 16.39
N GLY A 258 -6.77 -14.84 15.40
CA GLY A 258 -7.04 -14.68 13.98
C GLY A 258 -6.40 -13.45 13.34
N ASP A 259 -5.84 -12.53 14.12
CA ASP A 259 -5.14 -11.36 13.56
C ASP A 259 -3.87 -11.77 12.82
N GLN A 260 -3.61 -11.12 11.68
CA GLN A 260 -2.33 -11.18 10.99
C GLN A 260 -1.37 -10.17 11.61
N VAL A 261 -0.13 -10.59 11.88
CA VAL A 261 0.88 -9.79 12.59
C VAL A 261 2.25 -9.92 11.93
N ASN A 262 3.03 -8.84 11.97
CA ASN A 262 4.43 -8.79 11.54
C ASN A 262 5.33 -8.42 12.73
N VAL A 263 6.62 -8.76 12.61
CA VAL A 263 7.67 -8.26 13.50
C VAL A 263 8.47 -7.18 12.74
N ASP A 264 8.16 -5.91 13.04
CA ASP A 264 8.72 -4.74 12.34
C ASP A 264 9.77 -3.98 13.21
N LEU A 265 10.51 -4.72 14.04
CA LEU A 265 11.54 -4.19 14.93
C LEU A 265 12.89 -4.85 14.62
N ASP A 266 13.98 -4.14 14.89
CA ASP A 266 15.33 -4.69 14.75
C ASP A 266 15.55 -5.90 15.68
N LEU A 267 16.31 -6.89 15.22
CA LEU A 267 16.56 -8.15 15.94
C LEU A 267 16.98 -7.93 17.41
N GLU A 268 17.88 -6.98 17.66
CA GLU A 268 18.36 -6.68 19.02
C GLU A 268 17.23 -6.20 19.94
N ILE A 269 16.28 -5.43 19.41
CA ILE A 269 15.10 -4.95 20.15
C ILE A 269 14.15 -6.11 20.43
N VAL A 270 13.91 -6.96 19.43
CA VAL A 270 13.04 -8.15 19.57
C VAL A 270 13.59 -9.08 20.65
N GLN A 271 14.88 -9.40 20.60
CA GLN A 271 15.55 -10.23 21.61
C GLN A 271 15.45 -9.63 23.02
N SER A 272 15.60 -8.31 23.14
CA SER A 272 15.47 -7.61 24.42
C SER A 272 14.04 -7.73 24.98
N LEU A 273 13.02 -7.48 24.15
CA LEU A 273 11.60 -7.51 24.55
C LEU A 273 11.06 -8.92 24.84
N GLN A 274 11.69 -9.96 24.29
CA GLN A 274 11.31 -11.36 24.50
C GLN A 274 11.74 -11.91 25.87
N HIS A 275 12.59 -11.22 26.64
CA HIS A 275 12.96 -11.67 27.98
C HIS A 275 11.73 -11.73 28.89
N GLY A 276 11.44 -12.92 29.41
CA GLY A 276 10.25 -13.15 30.25
C GLY A 276 8.96 -13.40 29.46
N HIS A 277 9.03 -13.43 28.12
CA HIS A 277 7.87 -13.54 27.22
C HIS A 277 8.08 -14.62 26.14
N GLY A 278 8.45 -15.83 26.55
CA GLY A 278 8.79 -16.95 25.67
C GLY A 278 10.26 -17.01 25.21
N GLY A 279 11.01 -15.91 25.32
CA GLY A 279 12.43 -15.85 24.96
C GLY A 279 12.69 -15.81 23.44
N TRP A 280 13.96 -15.75 23.06
CA TRP A 280 14.38 -15.80 21.65
C TRP A 280 15.18 -17.07 21.38
N THR A 281 14.90 -17.73 20.26
CA THR A 281 15.68 -18.87 19.75
C THR A 281 15.97 -18.69 18.26
N ASP A 282 17.02 -19.36 17.74
CA ASP A 282 17.40 -19.25 16.32
C ASP A 282 16.31 -19.75 15.35
N GLY A 283 15.34 -20.56 15.82
CA GLY A 283 14.18 -20.95 15.01
C GLY A 283 13.24 -19.79 14.70
N MET A 284 13.26 -18.72 15.51
CA MET A 284 12.36 -17.57 15.38
C MET A 284 12.75 -16.60 14.27
N PHE A 285 13.90 -16.78 13.61
CA PHE A 285 14.31 -15.92 12.48
C PHE A 285 13.27 -15.88 11.35
N GLU A 286 12.46 -16.93 11.18
CA GLU A 286 11.37 -16.94 10.21
C GLU A 286 10.33 -15.84 10.45
N CYS A 287 10.20 -15.38 11.70
CA CYS A 287 9.24 -14.37 12.11
C CYS A 287 9.64 -12.97 11.65
N LEU A 288 10.93 -12.75 11.38
CA LEU A 288 11.46 -11.49 10.88
C LEU A 288 11.23 -11.42 9.37
N GLY A 289 10.23 -10.63 8.97
CA GLY A 289 9.85 -10.45 7.57
C GLY A 289 8.78 -11.42 7.04
N SER A 290 8.24 -12.28 7.89
CA SER A 290 7.06 -13.11 7.56
C SER A 290 5.85 -12.68 8.37
N THR A 291 4.67 -12.72 7.75
CA THR A 291 3.41 -12.50 8.45
C THR A 291 2.96 -13.78 9.14
N GLY A 292 2.69 -13.68 10.44
CA GLY A 292 2.13 -14.76 11.25
C GLY A 292 0.67 -14.51 11.62
N THR A 293 -0.02 -15.55 12.05
CA THR A 293 -1.42 -15.48 12.52
C THR A 293 -1.50 -15.72 14.02
N VAL A 294 -2.13 -14.82 14.77
CA VAL A 294 -2.37 -15.01 16.21
C VAL A 294 -3.29 -16.20 16.42
N VAL A 295 -2.85 -17.20 17.18
CA VAL A 295 -3.63 -18.43 17.44
C VAL A 295 -4.13 -18.53 18.87
N CYS A 296 -3.39 -17.99 19.82
CA CYS A 296 -3.85 -17.86 21.20
C CYS A 296 -3.18 -16.70 21.90
N ILE A 297 -3.82 -16.23 22.96
CA ILE A 297 -3.29 -15.26 23.91
C ILE A 297 -3.26 -16.01 25.24
N ASP A 298 -2.11 -16.09 25.88
CA ASP A 298 -1.97 -16.84 27.12
C ASP A 298 -2.41 -16.05 28.36
N GLU A 299 -2.31 -16.69 29.54
CA GLU A 299 -2.74 -16.14 30.82
C GLU A 299 -1.89 -14.94 31.27
N ASP A 300 -0.63 -14.88 30.84
CA ASP A 300 0.32 -13.80 31.12
C ASP A 300 0.29 -12.70 30.04
N HIS A 301 -0.68 -12.78 29.12
CA HIS A 301 -0.96 -11.84 28.05
C HIS A 301 0.05 -11.81 26.90
N ASP A 302 0.86 -12.85 26.73
CA ASP A 302 1.69 -13.04 25.56
C ASP A 302 0.92 -13.65 24.39
N ILE A 303 1.42 -13.36 23.20
CA ILE A 303 0.73 -13.64 21.95
C ILE A 303 1.40 -14.82 21.27
N VAL A 304 0.67 -15.92 21.13
CA VAL A 304 1.14 -17.08 20.37
C VAL A 304 0.74 -16.91 18.92
N VAL A 305 1.74 -16.91 18.05
CA VAL A 305 1.61 -16.68 16.61
C VAL A 305 2.04 -17.94 15.87
N THR A 306 1.24 -18.39 14.91
CA THR A 306 1.60 -19.48 13.99
C THR A 306 2.06 -18.92 12.65
N TYR A 307 3.04 -19.59 12.04
CA TYR A 307 3.59 -19.23 10.73
C TYR A 307 3.30 -20.31 9.69
N SER A 308 3.55 -20.00 8.41
CA SER A 308 3.33 -20.91 7.28
C SER A 308 4.15 -22.21 7.35
N SER A 309 5.24 -22.21 8.12
CA SER A 309 6.03 -23.40 8.46
C SER A 309 5.27 -24.39 9.36
N GLY A 310 4.17 -23.97 9.97
CA GLY A 310 3.46 -24.71 11.01
C GLY A 310 4.01 -24.47 12.42
N ASN A 311 5.14 -23.76 12.55
CA ASN A 311 5.71 -23.40 13.84
C ASN A 311 4.81 -22.42 14.58
N ARG A 312 4.93 -22.43 15.91
CA ARG A 312 4.23 -21.53 16.82
C ARG A 312 5.24 -20.91 17.77
N TRP A 313 5.17 -19.60 17.91
CA TRP A 313 6.09 -18.82 18.73
C TRP A 313 5.30 -17.88 19.63
N THR A 314 5.71 -17.76 20.89
CA THR A 314 5.14 -16.85 21.87
C THR A 314 5.89 -15.53 21.82
N PHE A 315 5.15 -14.42 21.78
CA PHE A 315 5.70 -13.08 21.69
C PHE A 315 5.18 -12.17 22.79
N ASN A 316 6.07 -11.32 23.29
CA ASN A 316 5.66 -10.08 23.92
C ASN A 316 4.78 -9.29 22.92
N PRO A 317 3.57 -8.83 23.32
CA PRO A 317 2.67 -8.08 22.45
C PRO A 317 3.32 -6.85 21.78
N ALA A 318 4.29 -6.21 22.44
CA ALA A 318 4.98 -5.03 21.92
C ALA A 318 5.89 -5.31 20.72
N VAL A 319 6.26 -6.59 20.50
CA VAL A 319 7.04 -7.03 19.34
C VAL A 319 6.20 -7.08 18.07
N LEU A 320 4.89 -7.28 18.21
CA LEU A 320 3.98 -7.54 17.11
C LEU A 320 3.31 -6.27 16.61
N THR A 321 3.29 -6.10 15.29
CA THR A 321 2.52 -5.08 14.59
C THR A 321 1.38 -5.75 13.85
N LYS A 322 0.14 -5.41 14.22
CA LYS A 322 -1.06 -5.88 13.52
C LYS A 322 -1.07 -5.40 12.08
N VAL A 323 -1.27 -6.32 11.14
CA VAL A 323 -1.53 -5.99 9.75
C VAL A 323 -2.97 -5.49 9.65
N CYS A 324 -3.15 -4.20 9.40
CA CYS A 324 -4.48 -3.62 9.18
C CYS A 324 -4.99 -4.05 7.80
N SER A 325 -5.99 -4.94 7.76
CA SER A 325 -6.70 -5.29 6.53
C SER A 325 -7.54 -4.11 6.03
N GLY A 326 -6.92 -3.22 5.27
CA GLY A 326 -7.59 -2.23 4.42
C GLY A 326 -7.28 -2.52 2.96
N ASN A 327 -8.16 -3.24 2.28
CA ASN A 327 -8.25 -3.45 0.83
C ASN A 327 -6.94 -3.70 0.04
N ILE A 328 -6.57 -4.98 -0.15
CA ILE A 328 -6.27 -5.51 -1.49
C ILE A 328 -6.87 -6.91 -1.59
N SER A 329 -7.93 -7.05 -2.39
CA SER A 329 -8.28 -8.35 -2.98
C SER A 329 -7.27 -8.66 -4.07
N ALA A 330 -6.39 -9.63 -3.84
CA ALA A 330 -5.70 -10.36 -4.89
C ALA A 330 -5.37 -11.76 -4.36
N SER A 331 -6.14 -12.71 -4.87
CA SER A 331 -5.92 -14.14 -4.71
C SER A 331 -4.65 -14.59 -5.45
N THR A 332 -3.98 -15.58 -4.86
CA THR A 332 -3.29 -16.71 -5.52
C THR A 332 -1.75 -16.68 -5.60
N SER A 333 -1.18 -17.45 -4.64
CA SER A 333 -0.13 -18.49 -4.75
C SER A 333 1.32 -18.19 -5.18
N THR A 334 2.22 -18.69 -4.31
CA THR A 334 3.57 -19.29 -4.54
C THR A 334 4.65 -18.36 -5.10
N SER A 335 5.90 -18.33 -4.63
CA SER A 335 6.74 -19.26 -3.84
C SER A 335 7.97 -18.47 -3.36
N GLY A 336 8.54 -18.85 -2.21
CA GLY A 336 9.52 -18.03 -1.49
C GLY A 336 10.95 -18.00 -2.03
N ALA A 337 11.73 -17.00 -1.57
CA ALA A 337 13.14 -17.12 -1.21
C ALA A 337 13.68 -15.81 -0.59
N ALA A 338 14.20 -15.93 0.63
CA ALA A 338 15.31 -15.19 1.28
C ALA A 338 15.39 -13.65 1.18
N GLY A 339 14.97 -12.98 2.25
CA GLY A 339 15.28 -11.58 2.56
C GLY A 339 16.72 -11.35 3.01
N GLY A 340 17.67 -11.46 2.08
CA GLY A 340 19.04 -10.95 2.26
C GLY A 340 19.28 -9.79 1.28
N GLY A 341 19.74 -8.65 1.78
CA GLY A 341 20.08 -7.50 0.94
C GLY A 341 21.03 -7.87 -0.22
N PHE A 342 20.92 -7.15 -1.33
CA PHE A 342 21.73 -7.37 -2.52
C PHE A 342 23.20 -7.03 -2.28
N ALA A 343 24.10 -7.77 -2.93
CA ALA A 343 25.53 -7.52 -2.99
C ALA A 343 26.01 -7.47 -4.45
N VAL A 344 27.13 -6.80 -4.71
CA VAL A 344 27.77 -6.82 -6.02
C VAL A 344 28.17 -8.26 -6.38
N GLY A 345 27.74 -8.70 -7.57
CA GLY A 345 27.96 -10.03 -8.09
C GLY A 345 26.79 -11.00 -7.92
N ASP A 346 25.73 -10.63 -7.17
CA ASP A 346 24.53 -11.46 -7.03
C ASP A 346 23.84 -11.70 -8.38
N LEU A 347 23.29 -12.91 -8.56
CA LEU A 347 22.39 -13.22 -9.66
C LEU A 347 20.97 -12.87 -9.24
N VAL A 348 20.25 -12.12 -10.07
CA VAL A 348 18.90 -11.63 -9.81
C VAL A 348 18.01 -11.84 -11.03
N GLN A 349 16.74 -12.17 -10.81
CA GLN A 349 15.73 -12.26 -11.87
C GLN A 349 14.94 -10.97 -11.92
N VAL A 350 14.81 -10.36 -13.10
CA VAL A 350 13.93 -9.20 -13.29
C VAL A 350 12.48 -9.65 -13.28
N CYS A 351 11.62 -8.90 -12.62
CA CYS A 351 10.18 -9.17 -12.57
C CYS A 351 9.59 -9.25 -13.99
N ALA A 352 8.84 -10.31 -14.28
CA ALA A 352 8.22 -10.51 -15.60
C ALA A 352 7.01 -9.61 -15.85
N ASP A 353 6.42 -9.03 -14.80
CA ASP A 353 5.26 -8.13 -14.89
C ASP A 353 5.71 -6.72 -15.32
N LYS A 354 5.45 -6.39 -16.60
CA LYS A 354 5.81 -5.12 -17.24
C LYS A 354 5.20 -3.93 -16.51
N GLU A 355 3.93 -4.00 -16.16
CA GLU A 355 3.21 -2.92 -15.48
C GLU A 355 3.77 -2.67 -14.08
N ARG A 356 4.14 -3.74 -13.38
CA ARG A 356 4.79 -3.68 -12.07
C ARG A 356 6.20 -3.10 -12.16
N VAL A 357 7.03 -3.53 -13.10
CA VAL A 357 8.38 -2.93 -13.31
C VAL A 357 8.24 -1.45 -13.69
N LYS A 358 7.33 -1.08 -14.60
CA LYS A 358 7.02 0.32 -14.93
C LYS A 358 6.60 1.15 -13.71
N ALA A 359 5.85 0.56 -12.79
CA ALA A 359 5.42 1.25 -11.58
C ALA A 359 6.57 1.42 -10.57
N LEU A 360 7.43 0.41 -10.43
CA LEU A 360 8.58 0.41 -9.52
C LEU A 360 9.75 1.27 -10.01
N GLN A 361 9.91 1.46 -11.32
CA GLN A 361 10.97 2.26 -11.93
C GLN A 361 10.69 3.78 -11.92
N ARG A 362 9.45 4.23 -11.65
CA ARG A 362 9.15 5.67 -11.51
C ARG A 362 9.89 6.22 -10.30
N ASP A 363 10.76 7.21 -10.52
CA ASP A 363 11.73 7.76 -9.56
C ASP A 363 13.01 6.91 -9.31
N HIS A 364 13.22 5.78 -10.01
CA HIS A 364 14.37 4.85 -9.85
C HIS A 364 14.98 4.48 -11.21
N GLY A 365 15.71 5.41 -11.83
CA GLY A 365 16.29 5.25 -13.17
C GLY A 365 15.33 5.46 -14.34
N GLU A 366 14.02 5.60 -14.05
CA GLU A 366 12.90 5.66 -15.00
C GLU A 366 12.78 4.43 -15.91
N TRP A 367 11.56 4.14 -16.36
CA TRP A 367 11.34 3.07 -17.32
C TRP A 367 11.73 3.53 -18.73
N ALA A 368 12.55 2.73 -19.43
CA ALA A 368 12.78 2.87 -20.86
C ALA A 368 12.02 1.78 -21.64
N GLU A 369 11.38 2.10 -22.76
CA GLU A 369 10.69 1.08 -23.58
C GLU A 369 11.65 0.01 -24.12
N ALA A 370 12.94 0.32 -24.21
CA ALA A 370 14.00 -0.64 -24.50
C ALA A 370 14.32 -1.59 -23.31
N MET A 371 13.53 -1.58 -22.23
CA MET A 371 13.54 -2.61 -21.18
C MET A 371 12.37 -3.60 -21.35
N ALA A 372 11.44 -3.35 -22.28
CA ALA A 372 10.42 -4.31 -22.64
C ALA A 372 10.80 -5.06 -23.90
N PRO A 373 10.22 -6.26 -24.10
CA PRO A 373 10.24 -6.90 -25.40
C PRO A 373 9.68 -5.93 -26.44
N GLY A 374 10.47 -5.65 -27.46
CA GLY A 374 10.08 -4.79 -28.57
C GLY A 374 8.87 -5.39 -29.31
N PRO A 375 7.97 -4.56 -29.88
CA PRO A 375 6.93 -5.08 -30.76
C PRO A 375 7.60 -5.75 -31.96
N TYR A 376 7.28 -7.03 -32.20
CA TYR A 376 7.48 -7.67 -33.49
C TYR A 376 6.70 -6.86 -34.53
N PHE A 377 7.36 -5.95 -35.24
CA PHE A 377 6.80 -5.33 -36.44
C PHE A 377 6.79 -6.40 -37.54
N LEU A 378 5.65 -7.09 -37.69
CA LEU A 378 5.33 -7.74 -38.96
C LEU A 378 4.90 -6.64 -39.94
N PRO A 379 5.56 -6.47 -41.10
CA PRO A 379 5.02 -5.64 -42.16
C PRO A 379 3.71 -6.26 -42.64
N THR A 380 2.61 -5.51 -42.54
CA THR A 380 1.37 -5.82 -43.24
C THR A 380 1.67 -5.86 -44.73
N ILE A 381 1.52 -7.03 -45.37
CA ILE A 381 1.54 -7.15 -46.83
C ILE A 381 0.31 -6.39 -47.34
N VAL A 382 0.54 -5.21 -47.91
CA VAL A 382 -0.44 -4.53 -48.76
C VAL A 382 -0.54 -5.36 -50.04
N GLY A 383 -1.78 -5.67 -50.45
CA GLY A 383 -2.10 -6.45 -51.64
C GLY A 383 -1.50 -5.86 -52.93
N PRO A 384 -1.49 -6.66 -54.01
CA PRO A 384 -0.63 -6.41 -55.17
C PRO A 384 -1.31 -5.44 -56.14
N GLU A 385 -1.19 -4.13 -55.94
CA GLU A 385 -1.44 -3.17 -57.02
C GLU A 385 -0.43 -2.02 -56.98
N SER A 386 0.18 -1.75 -58.14
CA SER A 386 1.14 -0.68 -58.49
C SER A 386 2.63 -0.90 -58.17
N TRP A 387 3.30 -1.72 -59.00
CA TRP A 387 4.75 -1.61 -59.24
C TRP A 387 4.98 -0.63 -60.39
N ASP A 388 5.61 0.52 -60.13
CA ASP A 388 6.09 1.47 -61.15
C ASP A 388 7.61 1.38 -61.24
N PRO A 389 8.20 0.80 -62.31
CA PRO A 389 9.64 0.62 -62.43
C PRO A 389 10.28 1.88 -63.01
N GLY A 390 10.42 2.94 -62.20
CA GLY A 390 10.85 4.24 -62.75
C GLY A 390 11.49 5.27 -61.83
N LYS A 391 11.79 4.97 -60.56
CA LYS A 391 12.44 5.96 -59.67
C LYS A 391 13.68 5.42 -58.97
N THR A 392 14.82 5.69 -59.60
CA THR A 392 16.13 5.78 -58.94
C THR A 392 16.17 7.01 -58.04
N ALA A 393 16.39 6.82 -56.73
CA ALA A 393 16.94 7.86 -55.87
C ALA A 393 17.88 7.21 -54.85
N LEU A 394 19.16 7.53 -55.00
CA LEU A 394 20.23 7.24 -54.06
C LEU A 394 19.96 7.91 -52.70
N GLY A 395 20.44 7.25 -51.63
CA GLY A 395 20.96 7.92 -50.45
C GLY A 395 20.22 7.62 -49.16
N THR A 396 20.68 6.61 -48.41
CA THR A 396 21.39 6.78 -47.13
C THR A 396 21.86 5.39 -46.66
N GLY A 397 23.14 5.27 -46.33
CA GLY A 397 23.76 4.01 -45.94
C GLY A 397 23.20 3.47 -44.62
N ALA A 398 22.78 2.21 -44.64
CA ALA A 398 22.71 1.40 -43.43
C ALA A 398 24.09 0.76 -43.20
N SER A 399 24.64 1.03 -42.01
CA SER A 399 25.90 0.46 -41.51
C SER A 399 25.82 -1.08 -41.40
N PRO A 400 26.93 -1.83 -41.56
CA PRO A 400 26.98 -3.29 -41.39
C PRO A 400 26.59 -3.82 -40.00
N ILE A 401 26.20 -2.94 -39.06
CA ILE A 401 25.65 -3.29 -37.75
C ILE A 401 24.29 -4.02 -37.85
N ALA A 402 23.55 -3.86 -38.94
CA ALA A 402 22.25 -4.54 -39.12
C ALA A 402 22.36 -6.06 -39.37
N LEU A 403 23.57 -6.59 -39.61
CA LEU A 403 23.76 -8.00 -39.99
C LEU A 403 24.23 -8.91 -38.82
N ILE A 404 24.64 -8.33 -37.69
CA ILE A 404 25.09 -9.11 -36.51
C ILE A 404 23.93 -9.39 -35.53
N ALA A 405 22.77 -8.74 -35.69
CA ALA A 405 21.61 -8.88 -34.80
C ALA A 405 20.74 -10.14 -35.01
N MET A 406 21.18 -11.13 -35.81
CA MET A 406 20.38 -12.33 -36.12
C MET A 406 20.85 -13.63 -35.43
N LEU A 407 21.80 -13.58 -34.50
CA LEU A 407 22.33 -14.79 -33.84
C LEU A 407 22.28 -14.77 -32.30
N ASN A 408 21.40 -13.99 -31.70
CA ASN A 408 21.18 -14.02 -30.25
C ASN A 408 19.69 -13.82 -29.97
N PRO A 409 18.96 -14.79 -29.36
CA PRO A 409 17.50 -14.68 -29.23
C PRO A 409 17.06 -13.69 -28.15
N CYS A 410 17.97 -12.99 -27.47
CA CYS A 410 17.62 -11.80 -26.71
C CYS A 410 17.70 -10.59 -27.63
N SER A 411 16.54 -10.17 -28.16
CA SER A 411 16.42 -8.84 -28.78
C SER A 411 16.98 -7.79 -27.82
N GLU A 412 17.80 -6.85 -28.32
CA GLU A 412 18.29 -5.71 -27.54
C GLU A 412 17.09 -5.05 -26.82
N GLY A 413 16.99 -5.30 -25.52
CA GLY A 413 16.00 -4.69 -24.64
C GLY A 413 14.92 -5.57 -24.02
N ASP A 414 14.89 -6.88 -24.27
CA ASP A 414 13.97 -7.77 -23.53
C ASP A 414 14.59 -8.21 -22.19
N THR A 415 14.32 -7.44 -21.12
CA THR A 415 14.90 -7.72 -19.81
C THR A 415 13.91 -8.35 -18.82
N LEU A 416 12.61 -8.35 -19.12
CA LEU A 416 11.58 -8.83 -18.20
C LEU A 416 11.65 -10.35 -18.04
N GLY A 417 11.64 -10.84 -16.80
CA GLY A 417 11.77 -12.27 -16.51
C GLY A 417 13.17 -12.85 -16.66
N GLN A 418 14.12 -12.09 -17.23
CA GLN A 418 15.49 -12.53 -17.49
C GLN A 418 16.36 -12.51 -16.22
N ILE A 419 17.38 -13.37 -16.20
CA ILE A 419 18.40 -13.40 -15.16
C ILE A 419 19.51 -12.42 -15.52
N GLY A 420 19.91 -11.60 -14.55
CA GLY A 420 21.02 -10.68 -14.66
C GLY A 420 21.96 -10.72 -13.47
N ARG A 421 23.08 -10.03 -13.59
CA ARG A 421 24.10 -9.93 -12.54
C ARG A 421 24.20 -8.51 -12.01
N VAL A 422 24.15 -8.35 -10.68
CA VAL A 422 24.33 -7.04 -10.04
C VAL A 422 25.78 -6.60 -10.22
N GLN A 423 26.01 -5.53 -10.99
CA GLN A 423 27.32 -4.93 -11.20
C GLN A 423 27.66 -3.88 -10.16
N GLN A 424 26.65 -3.12 -9.71
CA GLN A 424 26.84 -2.01 -8.77
C GLN A 424 25.55 -1.76 -7.98
N ILE A 425 25.71 -1.28 -6.75
CA ILE A 425 24.60 -0.81 -5.90
C ILE A 425 24.83 0.69 -5.68
N TYR A 426 23.87 1.51 -6.09
CA TYR A 426 23.91 2.96 -5.94
C TYR A 426 23.58 3.39 -4.50
N TYR A 427 23.85 4.66 -4.17
CA TYR A 427 23.66 5.21 -2.82
C TYR A 427 22.18 5.22 -2.38
N ASP A 428 21.28 5.32 -3.34
CA ASP A 428 19.82 5.24 -3.20
C ASP A 428 19.29 3.78 -3.17
N LYS A 429 20.20 2.81 -3.15
CA LYS A 429 19.97 1.35 -3.17
C LYS A 429 19.56 0.78 -4.53
N ASP A 430 19.52 1.57 -5.60
CA ASP A 430 19.25 1.02 -6.93
C ASP A 430 20.36 0.10 -7.41
N LEU A 431 19.98 -0.92 -8.16
CA LEU A 431 20.87 -1.97 -8.63
C LEU A 431 21.18 -1.72 -10.10
N LYS A 432 22.45 -1.53 -10.42
CA LYS A 432 22.91 -1.67 -11.81
C LYS A 432 23.04 -3.17 -12.10
N VAL A 433 22.14 -3.70 -12.92
CA VAL A 433 22.09 -5.13 -13.28
C VAL A 433 22.44 -5.28 -14.75
N GLU A 434 23.38 -6.16 -15.05
CA GLU A 434 23.68 -6.59 -16.42
C GLU A 434 22.75 -7.73 -16.83
N VAL A 435 21.93 -7.48 -17.85
CA VAL A 435 20.95 -8.40 -18.44
C VAL A 435 21.12 -8.35 -19.95
N CYS A 436 21.24 -9.50 -20.62
CA CYS A 436 21.41 -9.57 -22.08
C CYS A 436 22.57 -8.70 -22.60
N ASN A 437 23.73 -8.73 -21.93
CA ASN A 437 24.93 -7.93 -22.21
C ASN A 437 24.73 -6.41 -22.16
N THR A 438 23.63 -5.94 -21.58
CA THR A 438 23.34 -4.51 -21.39
C THR A 438 23.11 -4.24 -19.90
N SER A 439 23.63 -3.13 -19.38
CA SER A 439 23.41 -2.75 -17.99
C SER A 439 22.24 -1.80 -17.84
N TRP A 440 21.34 -2.11 -16.92
CA TRP A 440 20.17 -1.31 -16.58
C TRP A 440 20.11 -1.03 -15.08
N THR A 441 19.54 0.10 -14.69
CA THR A 441 19.31 0.44 -13.29
C THR A 441 17.93 -0.02 -12.88
N TYR A 442 17.83 -0.88 -11.86
CA TYR A 442 16.58 -1.42 -11.34
C TYR A 442 16.36 -1.04 -9.88
N ASN A 443 15.09 -0.75 -9.58
CA ASN A 443 14.59 -0.78 -8.21
C ASN A 443 14.83 -2.18 -7.62
N PRO A 444 15.35 -2.31 -6.39
CA PRO A 444 15.54 -3.59 -5.72
C PRO A 444 14.29 -4.49 -5.69
N ASN A 445 13.09 -3.91 -5.65
CA ASN A 445 11.82 -4.64 -5.64
C ASN A 445 11.36 -5.10 -7.04
N ALA A 446 12.01 -4.61 -8.09
CA ALA A 446 11.78 -5.03 -9.48
C ALA A 446 12.61 -6.26 -9.85
N VAL A 447 13.50 -6.73 -8.95
CA VAL A 447 14.29 -7.94 -9.14
C VAL A 447 14.19 -8.86 -7.92
N THR A 448 14.49 -10.14 -8.10
CA THR A 448 14.50 -11.14 -7.02
C THR A 448 15.84 -11.86 -7.01
N LYS A 449 16.48 -11.99 -5.85
CA LYS A 449 17.78 -12.66 -5.73
C LYS A 449 17.65 -14.16 -5.99
N VAL A 450 18.49 -14.67 -6.89
CA VAL A 450 18.51 -16.07 -7.34
C VAL A 450 19.72 -16.81 -6.77
N ALA A 451 20.89 -16.15 -6.69
CA ALA A 451 22.08 -16.72 -6.08
C ALA A 451 23.04 -15.64 -5.54
N SER A 452 23.82 -15.98 -4.51
CA SER A 452 24.86 -15.11 -3.92
C SER A 452 26.22 -15.38 -4.56
N SER A 453 27.05 -14.34 -4.73
CA SER A 453 28.40 -14.44 -5.31
C SER A 453 29.43 -15.15 -4.41
N VAL A 454 29.11 -15.33 -3.13
CA VAL A 454 29.97 -16.01 -2.14
C VAL A 454 29.33 -17.36 -1.84
N GLY A 455 29.88 -18.41 -2.44
CA GLY A 455 29.40 -19.77 -2.27
C GLY A 455 29.40 -20.21 -0.80
N SER A 456 28.22 -20.58 -0.31
CA SER A 456 27.97 -21.64 0.67
C SER A 456 26.46 -21.83 0.80
N ILE A 457 25.93 -22.94 0.25
CA ILE A 457 24.61 -23.45 0.60
C ILE A 457 24.82 -24.60 1.60
N PRO A 458 24.16 -24.59 2.77
CA PRO A 458 24.20 -25.74 3.68
C PRO A 458 23.48 -26.93 3.03
N GLY A 459 24.19 -28.05 2.83
CA GLY A 459 23.57 -29.33 2.47
C GLY A 459 24.13 -30.09 1.28
N TYR A 460 25.10 -29.57 0.52
CA TYR A 460 25.73 -30.30 -0.59
C TYR A 460 27.26 -30.21 -0.52
N SER A 461 27.90 -31.38 -0.36
CA SER A 461 29.35 -31.53 -0.44
C SER A 461 29.81 -31.53 -1.91
N SER A 462 30.74 -30.62 -2.23
CA SER A 462 31.72 -30.66 -3.31
C SER A 462 31.28 -31.09 -4.72
N GLY A 463 31.33 -30.14 -5.66
CA GLY A 463 31.97 -30.43 -6.95
C GLY A 463 31.15 -30.41 -8.24
N GLU A 464 29.94 -29.86 -8.29
CA GLU A 464 29.29 -29.55 -9.58
C GLU A 464 29.38 -28.04 -9.85
N CYS A 465 29.94 -27.67 -11.01
CA CYS A 465 30.15 -26.28 -11.39
C CYS A 465 28.78 -25.62 -11.67
N LEU A 466 28.63 -24.35 -11.34
CA LEU A 466 27.43 -23.54 -11.60
C LEU A 466 26.93 -23.67 -13.06
N SER A 467 27.83 -24.00 -14.00
CA SER A 467 27.52 -24.31 -15.40
C SER A 467 26.62 -25.54 -15.60
N ASP A 468 26.75 -26.58 -14.77
CA ASP A 468 25.98 -27.83 -14.90
C ASP A 468 24.56 -27.69 -14.35
N LEU A 469 24.40 -26.85 -13.32
CA LEU A 469 23.10 -26.41 -12.80
C LEU A 469 22.37 -25.48 -13.78
N LEU A 470 23.10 -24.60 -14.48
CA LEU A 470 22.55 -23.75 -15.53
C LEU A 470 22.09 -24.59 -16.74
N LYS A 471 22.86 -25.60 -17.17
CA LYS A 471 22.40 -26.53 -18.22
C LYS A 471 21.11 -27.27 -17.83
N LYS A 472 21.04 -27.80 -16.59
CA LYS A 472 19.85 -28.49 -16.07
C LYS A 472 18.62 -27.57 -15.94
N LEU A 473 18.81 -26.28 -15.64
CA LEU A 473 17.70 -25.31 -15.56
C LEU A 473 17.20 -24.88 -16.95
N PHE A 474 18.09 -24.70 -17.93
CA PHE A 474 17.72 -24.27 -19.29
C PHE A 474 17.17 -25.40 -20.18
N GLU A 475 17.43 -26.67 -19.85
CA GLU A 475 16.81 -27.83 -20.52
C GLU A 475 15.37 -28.12 -20.06
N SER A 476 14.89 -27.50 -18.97
CA SER A 476 13.56 -27.79 -18.41
C SER A 476 12.38 -27.07 -19.08
N HIS A 477 12.50 -26.74 -20.36
CA HIS A 477 11.37 -26.41 -21.24
C HIS A 477 11.43 -27.29 -22.50
N VAL A 478 11.40 -28.62 -22.33
CA VAL A 478 11.00 -29.54 -23.40
C VAL A 478 9.48 -29.55 -23.42
N THR A 479 8.90 -28.70 -24.25
CA THR A 479 7.57 -28.97 -24.81
C THR A 479 7.67 -30.29 -25.59
N GLY A 480 6.80 -31.25 -25.29
CA GLY A 480 6.81 -32.57 -25.94
C GLY A 480 6.37 -32.56 -27.41
N ASP A 481 6.57 -31.46 -28.15
CA ASP A 481 6.24 -31.35 -29.56
C ASP A 481 7.49 -31.55 -30.42
N ALA A 482 7.57 -32.70 -31.09
CA ALA A 482 8.69 -33.04 -31.96
C ALA A 482 8.85 -32.06 -33.14
N ASN A 483 7.78 -31.36 -33.56
CA ASN A 483 7.86 -30.34 -34.61
C ASN A 483 8.51 -29.05 -34.09
N GLU A 484 8.35 -28.73 -32.81
CA GLU A 484 9.06 -27.61 -32.18
C GLU A 484 10.56 -27.85 -32.14
N GLU A 485 10.96 -29.07 -31.76
CA GLU A 485 12.37 -29.50 -31.73
C GLU A 485 12.98 -29.46 -33.14
N LEU A 486 12.25 -29.95 -34.15
CA LEU A 486 12.69 -29.95 -35.55
C LEU A 486 12.83 -28.54 -36.12
N VAL A 487 11.86 -27.64 -35.89
CA VAL A 487 11.91 -26.26 -36.39
C VAL A 487 13.05 -25.47 -35.73
N LYS A 488 13.30 -25.70 -34.42
CA LYS A 488 14.44 -25.10 -33.71
C LYS A 488 15.79 -25.63 -34.19
N ALA A 489 15.91 -26.94 -34.41
CA ALA A 489 17.13 -27.55 -34.94
C ALA A 489 17.46 -27.02 -36.36
N ALA A 490 16.44 -26.89 -37.21
CA ALA A 490 16.59 -26.33 -38.56
C ALA A 490 16.94 -24.84 -38.55
N ALA A 491 16.37 -24.06 -37.61
CA ALA A 491 16.72 -22.65 -37.43
C ALA A 491 18.20 -22.44 -37.09
N ASN A 492 18.76 -23.37 -36.31
CA ASN A 492 20.16 -23.35 -35.88
C ASN A 492 21.11 -24.00 -36.90
N GLY A 493 20.60 -24.54 -38.01
CA GLY A 493 21.41 -25.21 -39.04
C GLY A 493 21.98 -26.57 -38.63
N ASP A 494 21.43 -27.21 -37.59
CA ASP A 494 21.91 -28.50 -37.08
C ASP A 494 21.30 -29.66 -37.88
N ALA A 495 21.92 -29.96 -39.02
CA ALA A 495 21.46 -31.02 -39.92
C ALA A 495 21.50 -32.42 -39.28
N THR A 496 22.42 -32.65 -38.32
CA THR A 496 22.57 -33.94 -37.64
C THR A 496 21.38 -34.17 -36.72
N LEU A 497 21.04 -33.17 -35.90
CA LEU A 497 19.90 -33.23 -34.99
C LEU A 497 18.56 -33.30 -35.74
N CYS A 498 18.42 -32.58 -36.86
CA CYS A 498 17.25 -32.72 -37.73
C CYS A 498 17.06 -34.16 -38.24
N GLY A 499 18.15 -34.81 -38.63
CA GLY A 499 18.13 -36.21 -39.05
C GLY A 499 17.74 -37.17 -37.94
N GLU A 500 18.25 -36.96 -36.71
CA GLU A 500 17.90 -37.77 -35.55
C GLU A 500 16.42 -37.62 -35.15
N ILE A 501 15.87 -36.40 -35.20
CA ILE A 501 14.46 -36.13 -34.87
C ILE A 501 13.52 -36.77 -35.91
N LEU A 502 13.86 -36.68 -37.19
CA LEU A 502 13.08 -37.29 -38.27
C LEU A 502 13.16 -38.83 -38.28
N ALA A 503 14.19 -39.42 -37.66
CA ALA A 503 14.38 -40.86 -37.57
C ALA A 503 13.67 -41.52 -36.37
N ARG A 504 13.03 -40.74 -35.49
CA ARG A 504 12.30 -41.27 -34.32
C ARG A 504 11.05 -42.04 -34.76
N THR A 505 10.93 -43.30 -34.34
CA THR A 505 9.82 -44.21 -34.69
C THR A 505 8.80 -44.40 -33.57
N ASP A 506 9.04 -43.81 -32.40
CA ASP A 506 8.10 -43.75 -31.28
C ASP A 506 7.14 -42.56 -31.42
N GLY A 507 6.01 -42.62 -30.71
CA GLY A 507 4.78 -41.83 -30.94
C GLY A 507 4.84 -40.29 -30.86
N GLY A 508 6.02 -39.69 -30.98
CA GLY A 508 6.28 -38.27 -31.22
C GLY A 508 7.09 -38.07 -32.51
N HIS A 509 6.64 -38.61 -33.64
CA HIS A 509 7.31 -38.43 -34.93
C HIS A 509 7.09 -37.00 -35.43
N ALA A 510 8.18 -36.25 -35.68
CA ALA A 510 8.12 -34.95 -36.33
C ALA A 510 7.78 -35.11 -37.81
N ASP A 511 6.82 -34.31 -38.31
CA ASP A 511 6.50 -34.24 -39.74
C ASP A 511 7.47 -33.24 -40.40
N VAL A 512 8.03 -33.60 -41.55
CA VAL A 512 8.87 -32.69 -42.36
C VAL A 512 8.08 -31.42 -42.76
N ASN A 513 6.75 -31.53 -42.87
CA ASN A 513 5.83 -30.40 -43.09
C ASN A 513 5.19 -29.88 -41.79
N GLY A 514 5.60 -30.40 -40.64
CA GLY A 514 5.15 -29.96 -39.32
C GLY A 514 5.43 -28.48 -39.12
N VAL A 515 4.45 -27.78 -38.56
CA VAL A 515 4.48 -26.33 -38.42
C VAL A 515 4.59 -25.98 -36.95
N PHE A 516 5.62 -25.21 -36.60
CA PHE A 516 5.75 -24.60 -35.27
C PHE A 516 5.95 -23.09 -35.43
N GLY A 517 5.20 -22.29 -34.68
CA GLY A 517 5.23 -20.83 -34.81
C GLY A 517 4.81 -20.31 -36.20
N GLY A 518 4.02 -21.08 -36.96
CA GLY A 518 3.55 -20.70 -38.30
C GLY A 518 4.51 -21.04 -39.45
N HIS A 519 5.66 -21.67 -39.17
CA HIS A 519 6.65 -22.06 -40.17
C HIS A 519 7.02 -23.54 -40.11
N THR A 520 7.37 -24.13 -41.26
CA THR A 520 8.01 -25.45 -41.33
C THR A 520 9.52 -25.33 -41.16
N ALA A 521 10.19 -26.43 -40.80
CA ALA A 521 11.65 -26.48 -40.69
C ALA A 521 12.35 -26.01 -41.97
N LEU A 522 11.81 -26.40 -43.14
CA LEU A 522 12.32 -25.99 -44.45
C LEU A 522 12.13 -24.49 -44.71
N GLN A 523 10.99 -23.92 -44.29
CA GLN A 523 10.73 -22.49 -44.42
C GLN A 523 11.71 -21.67 -43.59
N VAL A 524 11.96 -22.06 -42.34
CA VAL A 524 12.91 -21.38 -41.46
C VAL A 524 14.34 -21.47 -42.01
N GLN A 525 14.74 -22.62 -42.54
CA GLN A 525 16.06 -22.79 -43.16
C GLN A 525 16.20 -21.95 -44.45
N SER A 526 15.15 -21.84 -45.27
CA SER A 526 15.19 -21.03 -46.50
C SER A 526 15.34 -19.53 -46.25
N THR A 527 14.87 -19.04 -45.10
CA THR A 527 15.01 -17.64 -44.67
C THR A 527 16.33 -17.36 -43.95
N SER A 528 16.97 -18.40 -43.38
CA SER A 528 18.28 -18.29 -42.78
C SER A 528 19.34 -18.25 -43.88
N ARG A 529 19.95 -17.08 -44.13
CA ARG A 529 20.97 -16.87 -45.18
C ARG A 529 22.32 -17.53 -44.87
N GLN A 530 22.33 -18.77 -44.42
CA GLN A 530 23.46 -19.68 -44.61
C GLN A 530 23.09 -20.65 -45.73
N VAL A 531 23.40 -20.27 -46.96
CA VAL A 531 23.57 -21.23 -48.04
C VAL A 531 24.85 -22.00 -47.72
N THR A 532 24.73 -23.08 -46.94
CA THR A 532 25.63 -24.22 -47.07
C THR A 532 24.95 -25.19 -48.02
N THR A 533 25.29 -25.07 -49.30
CA THR A 533 25.20 -26.20 -50.22
C THR A 533 26.12 -27.30 -49.70
N GLN A 534 25.54 -28.28 -49.02
CA GLN A 534 25.95 -29.68 -49.07
C GLN A 534 24.77 -30.57 -48.71
#